data_AF-A0A933CQG8-F1
#
_entry.id   AF-A0A933CQG8-F1
#
_cell.length_a   1.000
_cell.length_b   1.000
_cell.length_c   1.000
_cell.angle_alpha   90.00
_cell.angle_beta   90.00
_cell.angle_gamma   90.00
#
_symmetry.space_group_name_H-M   'P 1'
#
loop_
_entity.id
_entity.type
_entity.pdbx_description
1 polymer ?
#
loop_
_entity_poly.entity_id
_entity_poly.type
_entity_poly.pdbx_seq_one_letter_code
_entity_poly.pdbx_strand_id
1 'polypeptide(L)'
;MRLARSLALCLLLAVPGPLLAGDASAGRLTFVKTFKGSVPEFTRIVVEENGQATYQGGRAEEPSEPDSFRLSVPVTSRLFSLAGALNYFRGVKLEYTRPVAHLGEKVVVYEKGAERTEVRYNYTQNPTADELQRWFERIGRGRFLIQQLEFRARYDRLGVLETLRQFEQDFNTGEIVELEQFVPILEQLAGDQRLMRLVQTRAQQLLGRIRRTSWRLQFEYGDLRSGWYAKVIVEEQGSARYEHRRFSDLPAERRLVLPAGTAARLGELLRQANYLRGQTMTGDADGKARGYRLIFEAGAEHNEAAFLQPPDAVLAEIVHLFRQLLEQEGFRTRLRAALEKESVTLQVVLQELEGAVFRNALADPREFVPVLEQIATNNQAHPLVRERAERLLARIRAGG
;
A
#
# COMPACT_ATOMS: atom_id res chain seq x y z
N MET A 1 -35.86 46.62 -57.48
CA MET A 1 -35.66 45.63 -56.39
C MET A 1 -34.31 45.90 -55.75
N ARG A 2 -34.34 46.23 -54.44
CA ARG A 2 -33.37 45.96 -53.34
C ARG A 2 -31.87 45.86 -53.72
N LEU A 3 -30.89 46.47 -53.06
CA LEU A 3 -30.78 47.29 -51.84
C LEU A 3 -29.29 47.72 -51.77
N ALA A 4 -29.01 48.85 -51.13
CA ALA A 4 -27.71 49.45 -50.94
C ALA A 4 -26.65 48.54 -50.29
N ARG A 5 -25.38 48.72 -50.65
CA ARG A 5 -24.22 48.26 -49.85
C ARG A 5 -23.33 49.46 -49.53
N SER A 6 -23.62 50.07 -48.39
CA SER A 6 -22.75 51.07 -47.76
C SER A 6 -21.56 50.35 -47.12
N LEU A 7 -20.34 50.79 -47.48
CA LEU A 7 -19.12 50.53 -46.74
C LEU A 7 -19.25 51.16 -45.35
N ALA A 8 -19.14 50.36 -44.30
CA ALA A 8 -18.95 50.84 -42.94
C ALA A 8 -17.59 50.36 -42.44
N LEU A 9 -16.66 51.30 -42.40
CA LEU A 9 -15.35 51.22 -41.78
C LEU A 9 -15.55 51.22 -40.25
N CYS A 10 -15.22 50.12 -39.57
CA CYS A 10 -15.16 50.09 -38.10
C CYS A 10 -13.73 49.82 -37.64
N LEU A 11 -13.12 50.88 -37.12
CA LEU A 11 -11.92 50.91 -36.30
C LEU A 11 -12.09 49.98 -35.08
N LEU A 12 -11.16 49.05 -34.87
CA LEU A 12 -11.04 48.30 -33.61
C LEU A 12 -9.86 48.88 -32.82
N LEU A 13 -10.20 49.58 -31.74
CA LEU A 13 -9.30 50.10 -30.70
C LEU A 13 -8.64 48.94 -29.96
N ALA A 14 -7.31 48.93 -29.93
CA ALA A 14 -6.50 48.04 -29.10
C ALA A 14 -6.55 48.51 -27.63
N VAL A 15 -7.08 47.68 -26.74
CA VAL A 15 -6.96 47.84 -25.29
C VAL A 15 -5.81 46.94 -24.81
N PRO A 16 -4.74 47.49 -24.19
CA PRO A 16 -3.70 46.67 -23.60
C PRO A 16 -4.23 46.14 -22.25
N GLY A 17 -4.64 44.86 -22.23
CA GLY A 17 -4.89 44.15 -20.98
C GLY A 17 -3.56 43.80 -20.29
N PRO A 18 -3.49 43.83 -18.95
CA PRO A 18 -2.27 43.45 -18.24
C PRO A 18 -1.98 41.98 -18.51
N LEU A 19 -0.77 41.70 -19.00
CA LEU A 19 -0.18 40.37 -19.01
C LEU A 19 -0.06 39.90 -17.57
N LEU A 20 -1.03 39.10 -17.13
CA LEU A 20 -0.84 38.24 -15.97
C LEU A 20 0.34 37.33 -16.31
N ALA A 21 1.43 37.52 -15.56
CA ALA A 21 2.57 36.62 -15.57
C ALA A 21 2.03 35.21 -15.36
N GLY A 22 2.19 34.37 -16.39
CA GLY A 22 1.80 32.97 -16.32
C GLY A 22 2.53 32.31 -15.16
N ASP A 23 1.75 31.68 -14.29
CA ASP A 23 2.24 30.66 -13.37
C ASP A 23 3.20 29.75 -14.15
N ALA A 24 4.36 29.45 -13.58
CA ALA A 24 5.24 28.43 -14.12
C ALA A 24 4.41 27.15 -14.28
N SER A 25 4.01 26.84 -15.52
CA SER A 25 3.03 25.80 -15.84
C SER A 25 3.40 24.51 -15.12
N ALA A 26 2.54 24.09 -14.19
CA ALA A 26 2.64 22.78 -13.55
C ALA A 26 2.67 21.70 -14.64
N GLY A 27 3.50 20.67 -14.45
CA GLY A 27 3.58 19.55 -15.39
C GLY A 27 2.26 18.80 -15.47
N ARG A 28 1.95 18.26 -16.65
CA ARG A 28 0.73 17.53 -16.96
C ARG A 28 1.07 16.22 -17.65
N LEU A 29 0.51 15.12 -17.17
CA LEU A 29 0.58 13.79 -17.79
C LEU A 29 -0.79 13.44 -18.36
N THR A 30 -0.81 12.98 -19.61
CA THR A 30 -2.02 12.42 -20.23
C THR A 30 -1.74 10.99 -20.64
N PHE A 31 -2.62 10.07 -20.25
CA PHE A 31 -2.66 8.69 -20.72
C PHE A 31 -3.94 8.47 -21.52
N VAL A 32 -3.81 7.88 -22.71
CA VAL A 32 -4.93 7.46 -23.54
C VAL A 32 -4.77 5.98 -23.87
N LYS A 33 -5.83 5.20 -23.73
CA LYS A 33 -5.91 3.82 -24.20
C LYS A 33 -7.12 3.66 -25.11
N THR A 34 -6.93 3.02 -26.25
CA THR A 34 -8.02 2.65 -27.17
C THR A 34 -7.90 1.16 -27.52
N PHE A 35 -8.92 0.39 -27.18
CA PHE A 35 -8.98 -1.04 -27.46
C PHE A 35 -10.40 -1.47 -27.82
N LYS A 36 -10.65 -1.65 -29.12
CA LYS A 36 -11.98 -2.01 -29.64
C LYS A 36 -12.48 -3.33 -29.08
N GLY A 37 -13.77 -3.38 -28.74
CA GLY A 37 -14.39 -4.56 -28.13
C GLY A 37 -14.08 -4.77 -26.64
N SER A 38 -13.29 -3.88 -26.02
CA SER A 38 -13.10 -3.88 -24.57
C SER A 38 -14.10 -2.94 -23.88
N VAL A 39 -14.20 -3.05 -22.55
CA VAL A 39 -15.10 -2.20 -21.75
C VAL A 39 -14.30 -1.55 -20.62
N PRO A 40 -14.07 -0.22 -20.68
CA PRO A 40 -14.37 0.70 -21.78
C PRO A 40 -13.43 0.54 -22.98
N GLU A 41 -13.90 0.87 -24.19
CA GLU A 41 -13.06 0.84 -25.40
C GLU A 41 -12.07 1.99 -25.45
N PHE A 42 -12.45 3.14 -24.89
CA PHE A 42 -11.63 4.34 -24.78
C PHE A 42 -11.45 4.71 -23.31
N THR A 43 -10.25 5.11 -22.95
CA THR A 43 -9.94 5.70 -21.64
C THR A 43 -8.94 6.82 -21.83
N ARG A 44 -9.22 7.98 -21.27
CA ARG A 44 -8.29 9.10 -21.18
C ARG A 44 -8.24 9.61 -19.75
N ILE A 45 -7.02 9.71 -19.23
CA ILE A 45 -6.74 10.24 -17.90
C ILE A 45 -5.75 11.37 -18.05
N VAL A 46 -6.07 12.54 -17.52
CA VAL A 46 -5.14 13.68 -17.43
C VAL A 46 -4.83 13.91 -15.96
N VAL A 47 -3.57 14.10 -15.61
CA VAL A 47 -3.11 14.35 -14.23
C VAL A 47 -2.15 15.54 -14.23
N GLU A 48 -2.42 16.53 -13.40
CA GLU A 48 -1.54 17.67 -13.14
C GLU A 48 -0.61 17.39 -11.95
N GLU A 49 0.56 18.05 -11.90
CA GLU A 49 1.54 17.94 -10.80
C GLU A 49 0.94 18.27 -9.42
N ASN A 50 -0.14 19.07 -9.38
CA ASN A 50 -0.86 19.43 -8.15
C ASN A 50 -1.89 18.35 -7.68
N GLY A 51 -2.04 17.27 -8.44
CA GLY A 51 -2.96 16.16 -8.18
C GLY A 51 -4.38 16.32 -8.75
N GLN A 52 -4.70 17.44 -9.41
CA GLN A 52 -5.94 17.57 -10.18
C GLN A 52 -5.91 16.60 -11.36
N ALA A 53 -7.02 15.92 -11.60
CA ALA A 53 -7.12 14.93 -12.66
C ALA A 53 -8.49 14.93 -13.33
N THR A 54 -8.53 14.51 -14.59
CA THR A 54 -9.78 14.27 -15.31
C THR A 54 -9.80 12.87 -15.92
N TYR A 55 -10.98 12.28 -15.99
CA TYR A 55 -11.23 10.98 -16.59
C TYR A 55 -12.31 11.08 -17.66
N GLN A 56 -12.06 10.44 -18.80
CA GLN A 56 -13.04 10.18 -19.85
C GLN A 56 -12.99 8.70 -20.20
N GLY A 57 -14.14 8.07 -20.34
CA GLY A 57 -14.24 6.66 -20.67
C GLY A 57 -15.48 6.37 -21.51
N GLY A 58 -15.50 5.23 -22.21
CA GLY A 58 -16.69 4.83 -22.97
C GLY A 58 -16.32 4.17 -24.29
N ARG A 59 -17.15 4.40 -25.30
CA ARG A 59 -16.87 4.00 -26.69
C ARG A 59 -15.86 4.96 -27.30
N ALA A 60 -15.12 4.50 -28.30
CA ALA A 60 -14.13 5.36 -28.96
C ALA A 60 -14.77 6.51 -29.75
N GLU A 61 -15.93 6.28 -30.36
CA GLU A 61 -16.65 7.28 -31.14
C GLU A 61 -17.48 8.25 -30.29
N GLU A 62 -17.83 7.84 -29.06
CA GLU A 62 -18.68 8.60 -28.15
C GLU A 62 -18.17 8.42 -26.71
N PRO A 63 -17.05 9.09 -26.36
CA PRO A 63 -16.52 9.06 -25.01
C PRO A 63 -17.43 9.87 -24.06
N SER A 64 -17.39 9.54 -22.77
CA SER A 64 -18.07 10.33 -21.76
C SER A 64 -17.49 11.74 -21.62
N GLU A 65 -18.32 12.63 -21.06
CA GLU A 65 -17.86 13.95 -20.63
C GLU A 65 -16.72 13.82 -19.60
N PRO A 66 -15.70 14.70 -19.64
CA PRO A 66 -14.63 14.68 -18.66
C PRO A 66 -15.14 14.89 -17.24
N ASP A 67 -14.85 13.91 -16.40
CA ASP A 67 -15.17 13.95 -14.98
C ASP A 67 -13.92 14.28 -14.17
N SER A 68 -14.04 15.27 -13.27
CA SER A 68 -12.91 15.82 -12.52
C SER A 68 -12.80 15.17 -11.15
N PHE A 69 -11.56 14.86 -10.75
CA PHE A 69 -11.26 14.26 -9.46
C PHE A 69 -9.87 14.69 -8.98
N ARG A 70 -9.50 14.26 -7.77
CA ARG A 70 -8.19 14.54 -7.20
C ARG A 70 -7.48 13.26 -6.80
N LEU A 71 -6.23 13.14 -7.18
CA LEU A 71 -5.32 12.09 -6.73
C LEU A 71 -4.62 12.49 -5.44
N SER A 72 -4.29 11.49 -4.62
CA SER A 72 -3.47 11.68 -3.43
C SER A 72 -2.03 12.05 -3.80
N VAL A 73 -1.36 12.80 -2.91
CA VAL A 73 0.04 13.22 -3.10
C VAL A 73 0.98 12.03 -3.39
N PRO A 74 0.89 10.87 -2.69
CA PRO A 74 1.72 9.72 -3.00
C PRO A 74 1.54 9.18 -4.42
N VAL A 75 0.28 9.08 -4.89
CA VAL A 75 0.00 8.58 -6.25
C VAL A 75 0.48 9.56 -7.31
N THR A 76 0.19 10.85 -7.16
CA THR A 76 0.69 11.89 -8.07
C THR A 76 2.21 11.89 -8.13
N SER A 77 2.88 11.86 -6.97
CA SER A 77 4.35 11.82 -6.91
C SER A 77 4.93 10.58 -7.60
N ARG A 78 4.28 9.42 -7.45
CA ARG A 78 4.70 8.17 -8.12
C ARG A 78 4.59 8.30 -9.64
N LEU A 79 3.47 8.81 -10.16
CA LEU A 79 3.27 9.00 -11.60
C LEU A 79 4.34 9.91 -12.22
N PHE A 80 4.62 11.06 -11.60
CA PHE A 80 5.63 12.00 -12.10
C PHE A 80 7.06 11.50 -11.91
N SER A 81 7.33 10.71 -10.86
CA SER A 81 8.62 10.03 -10.69
C SER A 81 8.88 9.01 -11.80
N LEU A 82 7.87 8.19 -12.15
CA LEU A 82 7.97 7.23 -13.25
C LEU A 82 8.14 7.95 -14.61
N ALA A 83 7.40 9.04 -14.85
CA ALA A 83 7.59 9.86 -16.04
C ALA A 83 9.01 10.46 -16.11
N GLY A 84 9.54 10.96 -14.99
CA GLY A 84 10.91 11.46 -14.91
C GLY A 84 11.97 10.38 -15.19
N ALA A 85 11.78 9.16 -14.67
CA ALA A 85 12.64 8.01 -14.98
C ALA A 85 12.59 7.61 -16.46
N LEU A 86 11.49 7.90 -17.16
CA LEU A 86 11.34 7.77 -18.61
C LEU A 86 11.77 9.03 -19.37
N ASN A 87 12.56 9.90 -18.75
CA ASN A 87 13.03 11.17 -19.32
C ASN A 87 11.87 12.05 -19.87
N TYR A 88 10.71 12.00 -19.21
CA TYR A 88 9.47 12.62 -19.69
C TYR A 88 9.18 12.30 -21.15
N PHE A 89 9.40 11.05 -21.54
CA PHE A 89 9.18 10.51 -22.88
C PHE A 89 10.03 11.13 -24.00
N ARG A 90 11.06 11.93 -23.67
CA ARG A 90 11.98 12.50 -24.66
C ARG A 90 12.92 11.44 -25.22
N GLY A 91 12.81 11.20 -26.53
CA GLY A 91 13.66 10.26 -27.25
C GLY A 91 13.45 8.79 -26.87
N VAL A 92 12.38 8.47 -26.14
CA VAL A 92 12.08 7.12 -25.70
C VAL A 92 11.25 6.38 -26.74
N LYS A 93 11.64 5.14 -27.05
CA LYS A 93 10.83 4.20 -27.85
C LYS A 93 10.29 3.12 -26.93
N LEU A 94 8.97 3.12 -26.72
CA LEU A 94 8.30 2.15 -25.85
C LEU A 94 7.76 0.93 -26.61
N GLU A 95 7.48 1.08 -27.90
CA GLU A 95 6.92 0.02 -28.74
C GLU A 95 7.87 -1.18 -28.84
N TYR A 96 7.35 -2.35 -28.47
CA TYR A 96 8.02 -3.62 -28.70
C TYR A 96 7.88 -4.03 -30.17
N THR A 97 9.01 -4.29 -30.82
CA THR A 97 9.08 -4.37 -32.29
C THR A 97 8.77 -5.74 -32.88
N ARG A 98 8.62 -6.80 -32.06
CA ARG A 98 8.25 -8.13 -32.57
C ARG A 98 6.73 -8.26 -32.68
N PRO A 99 6.24 -9.15 -33.57
CA PRO A 99 4.81 -9.43 -33.68
C PRO A 99 4.21 -9.80 -32.33
N VAL A 100 3.20 -9.05 -31.91
CA VAL A 100 2.41 -9.27 -30.70
C VAL A 100 0.94 -9.06 -31.03
N ALA A 101 0.06 -9.66 -30.24
CA ALA A 101 -1.36 -9.37 -30.33
C ALA A 101 -1.63 -7.86 -30.13
N HIS A 102 -2.71 -7.36 -30.72
CA HIS A 102 -3.16 -6.00 -30.43
C HIS A 102 -3.79 -5.98 -29.03
N LEU A 103 -3.12 -5.34 -28.09
CA LEU A 103 -3.52 -5.22 -26.67
C LEU A 103 -4.16 -3.85 -26.39
N GLY A 104 -4.53 -3.12 -27.45
CA GLY A 104 -4.96 -1.73 -27.42
C GLY A 104 -3.82 -0.76 -27.68
N GLU A 105 -4.09 0.31 -28.42
CA GLU A 105 -3.15 1.42 -28.59
C GLU A 105 -3.10 2.26 -27.31
N LYS A 106 -1.90 2.58 -26.84
CA LYS A 106 -1.64 3.50 -25.72
C LYS A 106 -0.89 4.72 -26.22
N VAL A 107 -1.26 5.87 -25.70
CA VAL A 107 -0.57 7.14 -25.93
C VAL A 107 -0.30 7.77 -24.57
N VAL A 108 0.96 8.16 -24.33
CA VAL A 108 1.36 8.92 -23.15
C VAL A 108 1.92 10.25 -23.59
N VAL A 109 1.44 11.33 -22.99
CA VAL A 109 1.87 12.70 -23.26
C VAL A 109 2.34 13.35 -21.96
N TYR A 110 3.46 14.06 -22.01
CA TYR A 110 3.87 14.99 -20.96
C TYR A 110 3.90 16.41 -21.52
N GLU A 111 3.40 17.36 -20.73
CA GLU A 111 3.36 18.78 -21.07
C GLU A 111 3.83 19.62 -19.89
N LYS A 112 4.70 20.61 -20.14
CA LYS A 112 5.12 21.60 -19.14
C LYS A 112 5.51 22.91 -19.83
N GLY A 113 4.69 23.95 -19.66
CA GLY A 113 4.88 25.21 -20.38
C GLY A 113 4.78 25.00 -21.89
N ALA A 114 5.87 25.28 -22.62
CA ALA A 114 5.95 25.06 -24.06
C ALA A 114 6.47 23.65 -24.45
N GLU A 115 6.96 22.86 -23.48
CA GLU A 115 7.44 21.50 -23.74
C GLU A 115 6.24 20.54 -23.84
N ARG A 116 6.19 19.78 -24.94
CA ARG A 116 5.24 18.67 -25.12
C ARG A 116 5.95 17.48 -25.74
N THR A 117 5.85 16.33 -25.11
CA THR A 117 6.43 15.07 -25.57
C THR A 117 5.36 13.98 -25.57
N GLU A 118 5.39 13.12 -26.58
CA GLU A 118 4.36 12.11 -26.81
C GLU A 118 5.00 10.81 -27.30
N VAL A 119 4.56 9.68 -26.75
CA VAL A 119 4.94 8.35 -27.21
C VAL A 119 3.69 7.49 -27.36
N ARG A 120 3.63 6.73 -28.45
CA ARG A 120 2.57 5.76 -28.74
C ARG A 120 3.13 4.35 -28.76
N TYR A 121 2.38 3.41 -28.20
CA TYR A 121 2.76 2.00 -28.19
C TYR A 121 1.55 1.08 -27.96
N ASN A 122 1.60 -0.14 -28.52
CA ASN A 122 0.66 -1.24 -28.26
C ASN A 122 1.15 -2.11 -27.09
N TYR A 123 2.44 -2.41 -27.03
CA TYR A 123 3.05 -3.24 -25.99
C TYR A 123 4.47 -2.74 -25.69
N THR A 124 4.89 -2.85 -24.42
CA THR A 124 6.23 -2.46 -23.99
C THR A 124 6.83 -3.52 -23.07
N GLN A 125 8.15 -3.70 -23.14
CA GLN A 125 8.94 -4.47 -22.18
C GLN A 125 9.75 -3.58 -21.24
N ASN A 126 9.61 -2.25 -21.35
CA ASN A 126 10.25 -1.34 -20.42
C ASN A 126 9.51 -1.42 -19.07
N PRO A 127 10.15 -1.92 -17.99
CA PRO A 127 9.48 -2.16 -16.72
C PRO A 127 8.91 -0.90 -16.08
N THR A 128 9.54 0.26 -16.30
CA THR A 128 9.09 1.56 -15.78
C THR A 128 7.85 2.05 -16.52
N ALA A 129 7.80 1.89 -17.85
CA ALA A 129 6.62 2.24 -18.64
C ALA A 129 5.44 1.30 -18.39
N ASP A 130 5.72 0.01 -18.20
CA ASP A 130 4.76 -1.01 -17.81
C ASP A 130 4.16 -0.72 -16.41
N GLU A 131 4.99 -0.31 -15.45
CA GLU A 131 4.48 0.16 -14.14
C GLU A 131 3.63 1.43 -14.26
N LEU A 132 4.07 2.43 -15.02
CA LEU A 132 3.31 3.66 -15.25
C LEU A 132 1.95 3.37 -15.87
N GLN A 133 1.91 2.48 -16.87
CA GLN A 133 0.67 2.02 -17.48
C GLN A 133 -0.25 1.37 -16.46
N ARG A 134 0.24 0.43 -15.65
CA ARG A 134 -0.57 -0.21 -14.59
C ARG A 134 -1.20 0.79 -13.64
N TRP A 135 -0.47 1.84 -13.25
CA TRP A 135 -1.04 2.91 -12.42
C TRP A 135 -2.21 3.60 -13.11
N PHE A 136 -2.05 4.02 -14.36
CA PHE A 136 -3.14 4.64 -15.12
C PHE A 136 -4.32 3.69 -15.34
N GLU A 137 -4.07 2.41 -15.63
CA GLU A 137 -5.13 1.42 -15.82
C GLU A 137 -5.93 1.20 -14.53
N ARG A 138 -5.27 1.14 -13.37
CA ARG A 138 -5.94 1.02 -12.05
C ARG A 138 -6.76 2.27 -11.70
N ILE A 139 -6.23 3.47 -11.98
CA ILE A 139 -6.97 4.74 -11.82
C ILE A 139 -8.20 4.74 -12.72
N GLY A 140 -8.02 4.41 -14.01
CA GLY A 140 -9.09 4.37 -15.00
C GLY A 140 -10.16 3.34 -14.66
N ARG A 141 -9.76 2.18 -14.13
CA ARG A 141 -10.69 1.15 -13.66
C ARG A 141 -11.54 1.65 -12.50
N GLY A 142 -10.93 2.34 -11.54
CA GLY A 142 -11.65 2.97 -10.42
C GLY A 142 -12.70 3.97 -10.90
N ARG A 143 -12.30 4.93 -11.75
CA ARG A 143 -13.21 5.95 -12.29
C ARG A 143 -14.33 5.35 -13.15
N PHE A 144 -14.02 4.34 -13.96
CA PHE A 144 -15.02 3.62 -14.75
C PHE A 144 -16.11 3.02 -13.86
N LEU A 145 -15.74 2.33 -12.78
CA LEU A 145 -16.72 1.73 -11.87
C LEU A 145 -17.57 2.77 -11.15
N ILE A 146 -17.00 3.91 -10.75
CA ILE A 146 -17.76 5.02 -10.16
C ILE A 146 -18.81 5.53 -11.15
N GLN A 147 -18.42 5.84 -12.39
CA GLN A 147 -19.36 6.27 -13.43
C GLN A 147 -20.45 5.23 -13.71
N GLN A 148 -20.10 3.94 -13.72
CA GLN A 148 -21.08 2.86 -13.89
C GLN A 148 -22.07 2.79 -12.71
N LEU A 149 -21.60 2.93 -11.47
CA LEU A 149 -22.47 2.95 -10.29
C LEU A 149 -23.42 4.14 -10.32
N GLU A 150 -22.93 5.34 -10.68
CA GLU A 150 -23.74 6.55 -10.81
C GLU A 150 -24.80 6.42 -11.90
N PHE A 151 -24.40 5.95 -13.08
CA PHE A 151 -25.30 5.73 -14.21
C PHE A 151 -26.39 4.72 -13.86
N ARG A 152 -26.01 3.56 -13.31
CA ARG A 152 -26.94 2.48 -12.96
C ARG A 152 -27.86 2.89 -11.81
N ALA A 153 -27.36 3.59 -10.78
CA ALA A 153 -28.22 4.10 -9.71
C ALA A 153 -29.35 5.01 -10.25
N ARG A 154 -29.06 5.78 -11.30
CA ARG A 154 -30.02 6.68 -11.95
C ARG A 154 -30.96 5.97 -12.93
N TYR A 155 -30.43 5.10 -13.79
CA TYR A 155 -31.15 4.58 -14.95
C TYR A 155 -31.37 3.05 -14.96
N ASP A 156 -30.54 2.27 -14.26
CA ASP A 156 -30.60 0.81 -14.20
C ASP A 156 -30.33 0.29 -12.77
N ARG A 157 -31.36 0.41 -11.92
CA ARG A 157 -31.23 0.08 -10.49
C ARG A 157 -30.94 -1.39 -10.22
N LEU A 158 -31.34 -2.30 -11.13
CA LEU A 158 -31.09 -3.73 -10.99
C LEU A 158 -29.62 -4.05 -11.27
N GLY A 159 -29.00 -3.35 -12.21
CA GLY A 159 -27.58 -3.49 -12.55
C GLY A 159 -26.62 -2.98 -11.47
N VAL A 160 -27.06 -2.19 -10.49
CA VAL A 160 -26.18 -1.62 -9.44
C VAL A 160 -25.48 -2.72 -8.63
N LEU A 161 -26.19 -3.80 -8.31
CA LEU A 161 -25.64 -4.89 -7.50
C LEU A 161 -24.49 -5.61 -8.22
N GLU A 162 -24.60 -5.79 -9.53
CA GLU A 162 -23.54 -6.38 -10.35
C GLU A 162 -22.28 -5.51 -10.32
N THR A 163 -22.42 -4.21 -10.52
CA THR A 163 -21.27 -3.28 -10.48
C THR A 163 -20.65 -3.20 -9.09
N LEU A 164 -21.45 -3.25 -8.02
CA LEU A 164 -20.92 -3.33 -6.65
C LEU A 164 -20.12 -4.62 -6.42
N ARG A 165 -20.55 -5.75 -6.98
CA ARG A 165 -19.79 -7.01 -6.90
C ARG A 165 -18.48 -6.91 -7.67
N GLN A 166 -18.50 -6.30 -8.85
CA GLN A 166 -17.27 -6.07 -9.62
C GLN A 166 -16.31 -5.15 -8.86
N PHE A 167 -16.81 -4.05 -8.30
CA PHE A 167 -16.01 -3.18 -7.44
C PHE A 167 -15.44 -3.93 -6.25
N GLU A 168 -16.24 -4.75 -5.56
CA GLU A 168 -15.77 -5.54 -4.44
C GLU A 168 -14.69 -6.56 -4.85
N GLN A 169 -14.85 -7.21 -6.00
CA GLN A 169 -13.82 -8.11 -6.54
C GLN A 169 -12.51 -7.35 -6.79
N ASP A 170 -12.57 -6.23 -7.51
CA ASP A 170 -11.40 -5.42 -7.86
C ASP A 170 -10.76 -4.79 -6.62
N PHE A 171 -11.59 -4.40 -5.65
CA PHE A 171 -11.15 -3.96 -4.34
C PHE A 171 -10.40 -5.09 -3.62
N ASN A 172 -10.92 -6.32 -3.63
CA ASN A 172 -10.30 -7.49 -3.02
C ASN A 172 -9.00 -7.91 -3.70
N THR A 173 -8.88 -7.79 -5.02
CA THR A 173 -7.66 -8.13 -5.75
C THR A 173 -6.61 -7.02 -5.75
N GLY A 174 -6.92 -5.85 -5.17
CA GLY A 174 -6.00 -4.70 -5.12
C GLY A 174 -5.91 -3.92 -6.45
N GLU A 175 -6.84 -4.17 -7.38
CA GLU A 175 -6.89 -3.49 -8.68
C GLU A 175 -7.39 -2.04 -8.57
N ILE A 176 -8.08 -1.70 -7.48
CA ILE A 176 -8.54 -0.33 -7.22
C ILE A 176 -7.48 0.45 -6.43
N VAL A 177 -7.17 1.65 -6.94
CA VAL A 177 -6.42 2.68 -6.22
C VAL A 177 -7.38 3.82 -5.82
N GLU A 178 -6.96 4.66 -4.87
CA GLU A 178 -7.75 5.84 -4.45
C GLU A 178 -9.17 5.46 -3.96
N LEU A 179 -9.27 4.44 -3.10
CA LEU A 179 -10.54 3.90 -2.59
C LEU A 179 -11.47 4.95 -1.99
N GLU A 180 -10.91 6.01 -1.39
CA GLU A 180 -11.66 7.14 -0.85
C GLU A 180 -12.59 7.81 -1.89
N GLN A 181 -12.25 7.73 -3.18
CA GLN A 181 -13.10 8.28 -4.25
C GLN A 181 -14.44 7.54 -4.41
N PHE A 182 -14.56 6.31 -3.92
CA PHE A 182 -15.81 5.56 -3.92
C PHE A 182 -16.75 5.94 -2.78
N VAL A 183 -16.26 6.64 -1.75
CA VAL A 183 -17.05 6.96 -0.56
C VAL A 183 -18.35 7.70 -0.90
N PRO A 184 -18.36 8.78 -1.71
CA PRO A 184 -19.59 9.52 -1.98
C PRO A 184 -20.68 8.67 -2.64
N ILE A 185 -20.30 7.87 -3.65
CA ILE A 185 -21.27 7.03 -4.37
C ILE A 185 -21.76 5.89 -3.47
N LEU A 186 -20.89 5.26 -2.68
CA LEU A 186 -21.33 4.21 -1.76
C LEU A 186 -22.25 4.75 -0.66
N GLU A 187 -22.04 5.98 -0.17
CA GLU A 187 -22.97 6.62 0.77
C GLU A 187 -24.33 6.88 0.15
N GLN A 188 -24.35 7.39 -1.07
CA GLN A 188 -25.58 7.56 -1.83
C GLN A 188 -26.33 6.23 -1.98
N LEU A 189 -25.64 5.16 -2.39
CA LEU A 189 -26.25 3.84 -2.57
C LEU A 189 -26.73 3.23 -1.24
N ALA A 190 -26.01 3.44 -0.16
CA ALA A 190 -26.38 3.00 1.18
C ALA A 190 -27.64 3.71 1.72
N GLY A 191 -27.84 4.97 1.35
CA GLY A 191 -28.96 5.80 1.79
C GLY A 191 -30.19 5.80 0.86
N ASP A 192 -30.07 5.32 -0.38
CA ASP A 192 -31.16 5.37 -1.35
C ASP A 192 -32.21 4.26 -1.11
N GLN A 193 -33.33 4.65 -0.50
CA GLN A 193 -34.48 3.79 -0.20
C GLN A 193 -35.15 3.19 -1.45
N ARG A 194 -34.90 3.72 -2.64
CA ARG A 194 -35.45 3.21 -3.90
C ARG A 194 -34.68 2.00 -4.43
N LEU A 195 -33.48 1.75 -3.90
CA LEU A 195 -32.66 0.59 -4.24
C LEU A 195 -33.06 -0.62 -3.38
N MET A 196 -32.70 -1.81 -3.86
CA MET A 196 -32.90 -3.04 -3.11
C MET A 196 -32.12 -3.01 -1.79
N ARG A 197 -32.69 -3.54 -0.71
CA ARG A 197 -31.98 -3.63 0.60
C ARG A 197 -30.60 -4.27 0.49
N LEU A 198 -30.45 -5.29 -0.36
CA LEU A 198 -29.16 -5.95 -0.58
C LEU A 198 -28.07 -5.01 -1.14
N VAL A 199 -28.45 -4.06 -2.00
CA VAL A 199 -27.54 -3.03 -2.53
C VAL A 199 -27.11 -2.10 -1.41
N GLN A 200 -28.06 -1.60 -0.61
CA GLN A 200 -27.78 -0.71 0.52
C GLN A 200 -26.85 -1.38 1.54
N THR A 201 -27.17 -2.61 1.96
CA THR A 201 -26.36 -3.37 2.92
C THR A 201 -24.94 -3.62 2.39
N ARG A 202 -24.79 -3.97 1.10
CA ARG A 202 -23.46 -4.17 0.51
C ARG A 202 -22.66 -2.86 0.43
N ALA A 203 -23.29 -1.76 0.04
CA ALA A 203 -22.65 -0.45 0.02
C ALA A 203 -22.18 -0.01 1.42
N GLN A 204 -23.00 -0.24 2.45
CA GLN A 204 -22.64 0.00 3.86
C GLN A 204 -21.44 -0.85 4.32
N GLN A 205 -21.42 -2.13 3.95
CA GLN A 205 -20.28 -3.01 4.24
C GLN A 205 -19.00 -2.51 3.57
N LEU A 206 -19.06 -2.12 2.30
CA LEU A 206 -17.92 -1.59 1.55
C LEU A 206 -17.44 -0.24 2.12
N LEU A 207 -18.33 0.69 2.45
CA LEU A 207 -17.98 1.91 3.17
C LEU A 207 -17.26 1.63 4.48
N GLY A 208 -17.77 0.67 5.25
CA GLY A 208 -17.15 0.22 6.48
C GLY A 208 -15.75 -0.34 6.24
N ARG A 209 -15.46 -0.93 5.07
CA ARG A 209 -14.12 -1.41 4.73
C ARG A 209 -13.18 -0.28 4.27
N ILE A 210 -13.69 0.71 3.54
CA ILE A 210 -12.88 1.85 3.05
C ILE A 210 -12.52 2.80 4.20
N ARG A 211 -13.51 3.20 5.00
CA ARG A 211 -13.36 4.25 6.03
C ARG A 211 -12.56 3.83 7.26
N ARG A 212 -12.11 2.58 7.34
CA ARG A 212 -11.48 2.06 8.55
C ARG A 212 -9.97 2.22 8.48
N THR A 213 -9.47 3.00 9.42
CA THR A 213 -8.10 3.54 9.52
C THR A 213 -7.23 2.81 10.55
N SER A 214 -7.60 1.58 10.91
CA SER A 214 -6.81 0.78 11.85
C SER A 214 -6.85 -0.68 11.45
N TRP A 215 -5.74 -1.18 10.92
CA TRP A 215 -5.52 -2.62 10.81
C TRP A 215 -5.00 -3.21 12.13
N ARG A 216 -5.28 -4.50 12.29
CA ARG A 216 -4.74 -5.40 13.30
C ARG A 216 -4.13 -6.59 12.58
N LEU A 217 -2.89 -6.90 12.89
CA LEU A 217 -2.19 -8.08 12.39
C LEU A 217 -1.84 -8.98 13.57
N GLN A 218 -2.33 -10.21 13.52
CA GLN A 218 -2.01 -11.25 14.47
C GLN A 218 -1.10 -12.28 13.80
N PHE A 219 0.02 -12.55 14.44
CA PHE A 219 0.97 -13.60 14.11
C PHE A 219 0.88 -14.69 15.15
N GLU A 220 0.80 -15.93 14.71
CA GLU A 220 0.89 -17.12 15.55
C GLU A 220 1.98 -18.04 15.02
N TYR A 221 2.73 -18.60 15.94
CA TYR A 221 3.72 -19.64 15.67
C TYR A 221 3.58 -20.74 16.71
N GLY A 222 3.39 -21.96 16.23
CA GLY A 222 3.34 -23.15 17.07
C GLY A 222 4.25 -24.24 16.53
N ASP A 223 4.95 -24.88 17.44
CA ASP A 223 5.66 -26.12 17.15
C ASP A 223 5.24 -27.19 18.16
N LEU A 224 4.39 -28.12 17.70
CA LEU A 224 3.89 -29.23 18.49
C LEU A 224 5.00 -30.16 19.00
N ARG A 225 6.19 -30.19 18.36
CA ARG A 225 7.31 -31.01 18.81
C ARG A 225 8.01 -30.38 20.02
N SER A 226 8.19 -29.07 20.00
CA SER A 226 8.81 -28.35 21.12
C SER A 226 7.80 -28.01 22.23
N GLY A 227 6.50 -28.05 21.93
CA GLY A 227 5.42 -27.78 22.89
C GLY A 227 5.19 -26.30 23.17
N TRP A 228 5.76 -25.42 22.34
CA TRP A 228 5.71 -23.96 22.50
C TRP A 228 4.76 -23.29 21.52
N TYR A 229 4.14 -22.21 21.99
CA TYR A 229 3.24 -21.35 21.25
C TYR A 229 3.64 -19.89 21.47
N ALA A 230 3.71 -19.14 20.38
CA ALA A 230 3.90 -17.70 20.39
C ALA A 230 2.78 -17.03 19.60
N LYS A 231 2.29 -15.91 20.12
CA LYS A 231 1.31 -15.06 19.47
C LYS A 231 1.74 -13.61 19.63
N VAL A 232 1.64 -12.83 18.56
CA VAL A 232 1.88 -11.39 18.58
C VAL A 232 0.73 -10.70 17.88
N ILE A 233 0.17 -9.67 18.49
CA ILE A 233 -0.86 -8.82 17.91
C ILE A 233 -0.27 -7.43 17.80
N VAL A 234 -0.29 -6.86 16.60
CA VAL A 234 0.12 -5.47 16.32
C VAL A 234 -1.06 -4.73 15.71
N GLU A 235 -1.30 -3.52 16.21
CA GLU A 235 -2.29 -2.59 15.68
C GLU A 235 -1.60 -1.41 15.00
N GLU A 236 -2.25 -0.84 13.99
CA GLU A 236 -1.70 0.27 13.17
C GLU A 236 -1.20 1.46 14.00
N GLN A 237 -1.87 1.76 15.11
CA GLN A 237 -1.52 2.85 16.01
C GLN A 237 -0.24 2.59 16.84
N GLY A 238 0.45 1.47 16.61
CA GLY A 238 1.68 1.09 17.31
C GLY A 238 1.46 0.37 18.63
N SER A 239 0.20 0.02 18.95
CA SER A 239 -0.13 -0.84 20.08
C SER A 239 0.26 -2.29 19.73
N ALA A 240 0.89 -2.99 20.67
CA ALA A 240 1.20 -4.41 20.48
C ALA A 240 1.11 -5.21 21.76
N ARG A 241 0.72 -6.47 21.59
CA ARG A 241 0.63 -7.47 22.64
C ARG A 241 1.29 -8.76 22.16
N TYR A 242 1.83 -9.53 23.08
CA TYR A 242 2.41 -10.83 22.76
C TYR A 242 2.14 -11.84 23.85
N GLU A 243 2.25 -13.09 23.47
CA GLU A 243 2.16 -14.24 24.33
C GLU A 243 3.24 -15.23 23.88
N HIS A 244 3.98 -15.79 24.82
CA HIS A 244 4.95 -16.83 24.56
C HIS A 244 4.93 -17.81 25.73
N ARG A 245 4.41 -19.01 25.49
CA ARG A 245 4.14 -20.01 26.54
C ARG A 245 4.18 -21.43 25.99
N ARG A 246 4.13 -22.42 26.88
CA ARG A 246 3.84 -23.80 26.46
C ARG A 246 2.35 -23.95 26.16
N PHE A 247 2.01 -24.89 25.28
CA PHE A 247 0.60 -25.19 24.98
C PHE A 247 -0.23 -25.56 26.22
N SER A 248 0.41 -26.19 27.22
CA SER A 248 -0.21 -26.59 28.49
C SER A 248 -0.52 -25.43 29.42
N ASP A 249 0.17 -24.30 29.27
CA ASP A 249 0.08 -23.19 30.21
C ASP A 249 -1.13 -22.31 29.87
N LEU A 250 -1.72 -21.67 30.88
CA LEU A 250 -2.85 -20.77 30.67
C LEU A 250 -2.44 -19.56 29.80
N PRO A 251 -3.34 -19.07 28.93
CA PRO A 251 -3.04 -17.91 28.11
C PRO A 251 -2.77 -16.65 28.92
N ALA A 252 -1.71 -15.91 28.57
CA ALA A 252 -1.31 -14.70 29.28
C ALA A 252 -0.67 -13.68 28.32
N GLU A 253 -1.49 -12.80 27.75
CA GLU A 253 -1.02 -11.71 26.89
C GLU A 253 -0.32 -10.62 27.72
N ARG A 254 0.83 -10.15 27.22
CA ARG A 254 1.64 -9.08 27.79
C ARG A 254 1.79 -7.97 26.76
N ARG A 255 2.01 -6.74 27.22
CA ARG A 255 2.32 -5.61 26.34
C ARG A 255 3.67 -5.85 25.66
N LEU A 256 3.74 -5.63 24.36
CA LEU A 256 4.97 -5.62 23.58
C LEU A 256 5.32 -4.18 23.22
N VAL A 257 6.58 -3.78 23.41
CA VAL A 257 7.06 -2.47 22.96
C VAL A 257 7.59 -2.62 21.54
N LEU A 258 6.99 -1.88 20.60
CA LEU A 258 7.44 -1.88 19.21
C LEU A 258 8.53 -0.83 19.00
N PRO A 259 9.61 -1.17 18.25
CA PRO A 259 10.52 -0.17 17.72
C PRO A 259 9.81 0.85 16.81
N ALA A 260 10.41 2.03 16.69
CA ALA A 260 9.87 3.08 15.84
C ALA A 260 9.80 2.62 14.38
N GLY A 261 8.68 2.90 13.71
CA GLY A 261 8.47 2.54 12.30
C GLY A 261 8.10 1.08 12.05
N THR A 262 8.15 0.18 13.04
CA THR A 262 7.80 -1.24 12.84
C THR A 262 6.35 -1.42 12.37
N ALA A 263 5.39 -0.71 13.00
CA ALA A 263 3.99 -0.75 12.56
C ALA A 263 3.85 -0.23 11.11
N ALA A 264 4.51 0.89 10.77
CA ALA A 264 4.49 1.43 9.41
C ALA A 264 5.07 0.43 8.38
N ARG A 265 6.18 -0.24 8.70
CA ARG A 265 6.78 -1.27 7.85
C ARG A 265 5.85 -2.47 7.67
N LEU A 266 5.22 -2.96 8.75
CA LEU A 266 4.21 -4.01 8.65
C LEU A 266 3.03 -3.60 7.77
N GLY A 267 2.54 -2.36 7.88
CA GLY A 267 1.50 -1.83 7.01
C GLY A 267 1.90 -1.75 5.54
N GLU A 268 3.17 -1.47 5.24
CA GLU A 268 3.73 -1.54 3.88
C GLU A 268 3.80 -2.97 3.35
N LEU A 269 4.32 -3.91 4.14
CA LEU A 269 4.40 -5.32 3.77
C LEU A 269 3.00 -5.93 3.58
N LEU A 270 2.04 -5.57 4.42
CA LEU A 270 0.64 -5.97 4.25
C LEU A 270 0.07 -5.46 2.94
N ARG A 271 0.33 -4.20 2.55
CA ARG A 271 -0.07 -3.68 1.23
C ARG A 271 0.55 -4.47 0.09
N GLN A 272 1.84 -4.81 0.19
CA GLN A 272 2.54 -5.63 -0.80
C GLN A 272 1.98 -7.06 -0.87
N ALA A 273 1.59 -7.62 0.27
CA ALA A 273 0.94 -8.93 0.39
C ALA A 273 -0.57 -8.90 0.12
N ASN A 274 -1.09 -7.80 -0.44
CA ASN A 274 -2.53 -7.57 -0.69
C ASN A 274 -3.40 -7.89 0.55
N TYR A 275 -2.94 -7.49 1.73
CA TYR A 275 -3.59 -7.72 3.02
C TYR A 275 -3.91 -9.18 3.31
N LEU A 276 -3.06 -10.10 2.83
CA LEU A 276 -3.21 -11.56 2.90
C LEU A 276 -4.38 -12.13 2.07
N ARG A 277 -5.00 -11.33 1.21
CA ARG A 277 -6.12 -11.81 0.37
C ARG A 277 -5.62 -12.78 -0.69
N GLY A 278 -6.36 -13.87 -0.88
CA GLY A 278 -6.06 -14.89 -1.88
C GLY A 278 -4.90 -15.83 -1.52
N GLN A 279 -4.36 -15.71 -0.30
CA GLN A 279 -3.35 -16.64 0.20
C GLN A 279 -4.00 -17.99 0.54
N THR A 280 -3.43 -19.09 0.03
CA THR A 280 -3.94 -20.44 0.28
C THR A 280 -3.36 -21.02 1.57
N MET A 281 -4.20 -21.70 2.35
CA MET A 281 -3.76 -22.48 3.51
C MET A 281 -2.91 -23.65 3.04
N THR A 282 -1.62 -23.65 3.37
CA THR A 282 -0.69 -24.73 3.04
C THR A 282 -0.22 -25.42 4.32
N GLY A 283 -1.07 -26.33 4.81
CA GLY A 283 -0.83 -27.12 6.02
C GLY A 283 -2.15 -27.56 6.65
N ASP A 284 -2.18 -28.73 7.28
CA ASP A 284 -3.38 -29.27 7.94
C ASP A 284 -3.94 -28.26 8.95
N ALA A 285 -5.04 -27.62 8.56
CA ALA A 285 -5.80 -26.69 9.38
C ALA A 285 -6.71 -27.43 10.38
N ASP A 286 -6.20 -28.46 11.04
CA ASP A 286 -6.94 -29.19 12.08
C ASP A 286 -6.65 -28.65 13.49
N GLY A 287 -6.59 -27.31 13.58
CA GLY A 287 -6.55 -26.57 14.86
C GLY A 287 -5.27 -26.67 15.69
N LYS A 288 -4.25 -27.44 15.27
CA LYS A 288 -3.00 -27.61 16.01
C LYS A 288 -1.87 -26.90 15.29
N ALA A 289 -1.52 -25.71 15.76
CA ALA A 289 -0.51 -24.83 15.19
C ALA A 289 0.83 -25.56 14.97
N ARG A 290 1.06 -25.99 13.73
CA ARG A 290 2.36 -26.40 13.22
C ARG A 290 2.71 -25.43 12.10
N GLY A 291 3.70 -24.58 12.33
CA GLY A 291 4.11 -23.53 11.38
C GLY A 291 3.61 -22.16 11.79
N TYR A 292 3.38 -21.31 10.79
CA TYR A 292 3.00 -19.91 10.95
C TYR A 292 1.56 -19.69 10.53
N ARG A 293 0.88 -18.80 11.25
CA ARG A 293 -0.44 -18.29 10.90
C ARG A 293 -0.43 -16.77 11.05
N LEU A 294 -0.87 -16.10 10.01
CA LEU A 294 -1.07 -14.66 9.98
C LEU A 294 -2.56 -14.39 9.81
N ILE A 295 -3.12 -13.55 10.68
CA ILE A 295 -4.51 -13.13 10.63
C ILE A 295 -4.49 -11.61 10.53
N PHE A 296 -4.99 -11.09 9.41
CA PHE A 296 -5.18 -9.67 9.19
C PHE A 296 -6.64 -9.32 9.41
N GLU A 297 -6.87 -8.31 10.23
CA GLU A 297 -8.19 -7.77 10.53
C GLU A 297 -8.18 -6.26 10.29
N ALA A 298 -9.11 -5.79 9.46
CA ALA A 298 -9.35 -4.36 9.27
C ALA A 298 -10.86 -4.14 9.24
N GLY A 299 -11.44 -3.92 10.42
CA GLY A 299 -12.86 -3.77 10.58
C GLY A 299 -13.67 -5.04 10.36
N ALA A 300 -14.21 -5.23 9.15
CA ALA A 300 -15.03 -6.38 8.76
C ALA A 300 -14.25 -7.31 7.82
N GLU A 301 -13.08 -6.86 7.38
CA GLU A 301 -12.16 -7.68 6.63
C GLU A 301 -11.39 -8.57 7.60
N HIS A 302 -11.38 -9.86 7.29
CA HIS A 302 -10.66 -10.89 8.01
C HIS A 302 -10.03 -11.81 6.98
N ASN A 303 -8.71 -11.72 6.83
CA ASN A 303 -7.95 -12.56 5.93
C ASN A 303 -6.95 -13.37 6.75
N GLU A 304 -6.84 -14.66 6.47
CA GLU A 304 -5.90 -15.55 7.13
C GLU A 304 -4.97 -16.15 6.10
N ALA A 305 -3.71 -16.32 6.46
CA ALA A 305 -2.73 -17.12 5.74
C ALA A 305 -2.02 -18.04 6.73
N ALA A 306 -2.07 -19.36 6.50
CA ALA A 306 -1.34 -20.34 7.29
C ALA A 306 -0.42 -21.17 6.41
N PHE A 307 0.81 -21.37 6.87
CA PHE A 307 1.86 -22.01 6.09
C PHE A 307 2.97 -22.57 6.99
N LEU A 308 3.56 -23.70 6.58
CA LEU A 308 4.74 -24.26 7.26
C LEU A 308 6.01 -23.44 7.00
N GLN A 309 6.13 -22.91 5.77
CA GLN A 309 7.18 -22.02 5.34
C GLN A 309 6.56 -20.87 4.54
N PRO A 310 7.05 -19.63 4.67
CA PRO A 310 6.51 -18.51 3.93
C PRO A 310 6.55 -18.77 2.41
N PRO A 311 5.43 -18.60 1.68
CA PRO A 311 5.35 -18.96 0.27
C PRO A 311 6.01 -17.92 -0.66
N ASP A 312 6.23 -16.70 -0.16
CA ASP A 312 6.89 -15.61 -0.89
C ASP A 312 7.78 -14.78 0.04
N ALA A 313 8.57 -13.88 -0.56
CA ALA A 313 9.53 -13.04 0.15
C ALA A 313 8.86 -12.02 1.09
N VAL A 314 7.66 -11.53 0.77
CA VAL A 314 6.95 -10.52 1.57
C VAL A 314 6.45 -11.16 2.86
N LEU A 315 5.82 -12.33 2.78
CA LEU A 315 5.40 -13.10 3.94
C LEU A 315 6.60 -13.59 4.76
N ALA A 316 7.72 -13.93 4.10
CA ALA A 316 8.96 -14.26 4.80
C ALA A 316 9.47 -13.08 5.65
N GLU A 317 9.41 -11.86 5.11
CA GLU A 317 9.81 -10.65 5.82
C GLU A 317 8.88 -10.34 6.99
N ILE A 318 7.56 -10.45 6.83
CA ILE A 318 6.59 -10.30 7.93
C ILE A 318 6.91 -11.27 9.07
N VAL A 319 7.10 -12.56 8.75
CA VAL A 319 7.47 -13.58 9.74
C VAL A 319 8.80 -13.26 10.41
N HIS A 320 9.79 -12.80 9.63
CA HIS A 320 11.10 -12.44 10.16
C HIS A 320 11.00 -11.30 11.19
N LEU A 321 10.25 -10.24 10.88
CA LEU A 321 10.00 -9.12 11.80
C LEU A 321 9.36 -9.58 13.11
N PHE A 322 8.32 -10.42 13.05
CA PHE A 322 7.69 -10.94 14.27
C PHE A 322 8.65 -11.80 15.11
N ARG A 323 9.50 -12.61 14.46
CA ARG A 323 10.52 -13.39 15.16
C ARG A 323 11.56 -12.50 15.82
N GLN A 324 12.02 -11.45 15.14
CA GLN A 324 12.94 -10.47 15.71
C GLN A 324 12.34 -9.76 16.93
N LEU A 325 11.05 -9.40 16.89
CA LEU A 325 10.34 -8.80 18.03
C LEU A 325 10.25 -9.74 19.22
N LEU A 326 9.91 -11.02 18.99
CA LEU A 326 9.82 -12.03 20.06
C LEU A 326 11.19 -12.30 20.68
N GLU A 327 12.23 -12.42 19.87
CA GLU A 327 13.61 -12.65 20.34
C GLU A 327 14.09 -11.47 21.20
N GLN A 328 13.85 -10.25 20.73
CA GLN A 328 14.17 -9.01 21.43
C GLN A 328 13.49 -8.90 22.79
N GLU A 329 12.17 -9.13 22.87
CA GLU A 329 11.46 -9.13 24.15
C GLU A 329 11.92 -10.29 25.07
N GLY A 330 12.31 -11.43 24.49
CA GLY A 330 12.95 -12.53 25.20
C GLY A 330 14.27 -12.13 25.84
N PHE A 331 15.12 -11.37 25.14
CA PHE A 331 16.35 -10.82 25.72
C PHE A 331 16.06 -9.78 26.80
N ARG A 332 15.10 -8.88 26.58
CA ARG A 332 14.70 -7.87 27.56
C ARG A 332 14.29 -8.51 28.90
N THR A 333 13.44 -9.53 28.83
CA THR A 333 12.98 -10.26 30.02
C THR A 333 14.13 -10.96 30.74
N ARG A 334 15.01 -11.65 29.99
CA ARG A 334 16.13 -12.40 30.57
C ARG A 334 17.23 -11.52 31.15
N LEU A 335 17.56 -10.41 30.49
CA LEU A 335 18.50 -9.42 31.01
C LEU A 335 18.00 -8.80 32.31
N ARG A 336 16.73 -8.37 32.35
CA ARG A 336 16.13 -7.80 33.56
C ARG A 336 16.20 -8.79 34.73
N ALA A 337 15.81 -10.04 34.49
CA ALA A 337 15.87 -11.09 35.51
C ALA A 337 17.31 -11.42 35.95
N ALA A 338 18.28 -11.35 35.03
CA ALA A 338 19.69 -11.59 35.35
C ALA A 338 20.31 -10.44 36.17
N LEU A 339 19.90 -9.20 35.89
CA LEU A 339 20.34 -8.00 36.62
C LEU A 339 19.77 -7.93 38.04
N GLU A 340 18.49 -8.27 38.21
CA GLU A 340 17.84 -8.26 39.54
C GLU A 340 18.42 -9.29 40.50
N LYS A 341 18.95 -10.41 39.99
CA LYS A 341 19.45 -11.53 40.79
C LYS A 341 20.96 -11.53 41.00
N GLU A 342 21.68 -10.51 40.52
CA GLU A 342 23.15 -10.44 40.48
C GLU A 342 23.79 -11.77 40.01
N SER A 343 23.16 -12.39 39.02
CA SER A 343 23.40 -13.81 38.71
C SER A 343 24.54 -14.01 37.72
N VAL A 344 25.29 -15.10 37.89
CA VAL A 344 26.25 -15.65 36.91
C VAL A 344 25.60 -15.85 35.52
N THR A 345 24.27 -15.94 35.46
CA THR A 345 23.49 -16.02 34.21
C THR A 345 23.66 -14.79 33.30
N LEU A 346 24.03 -13.63 33.84
CA LEU A 346 24.19 -12.40 33.06
C LEU A 346 25.24 -12.56 31.93
N GLN A 347 26.34 -13.27 32.20
CA GLN A 347 27.37 -13.53 31.20
C GLN A 347 26.85 -14.36 30.02
N VAL A 348 25.99 -15.35 30.30
CA VAL A 348 25.37 -16.22 29.28
C VAL A 348 24.38 -15.41 28.43
N VAL A 349 23.51 -14.62 29.08
CA VAL A 349 22.54 -13.80 28.37
C VAL A 349 23.22 -12.76 27.47
N LEU A 350 24.32 -12.14 27.92
CA LEU A 350 25.10 -11.21 27.09
C LEU A 350 25.78 -11.91 25.92
N GLN A 351 26.28 -13.14 26.09
CA GLN A 351 26.87 -13.92 25.00
C GLN A 351 25.85 -14.25 23.92
N GLU A 352 24.65 -14.66 24.34
CA GLU A 352 23.57 -14.98 23.43
C GLU A 352 23.05 -13.72 22.72
N LEU A 353 22.96 -12.59 23.43
CA LEU A 353 22.58 -11.30 22.86
C LEU A 353 23.59 -10.86 21.81
N GLU A 354 24.88 -10.99 22.10
CA GLU A 354 25.95 -10.73 21.13
C GLU A 354 25.79 -11.56 19.86
N GLY A 355 25.47 -12.86 20.01
CA GLY A 355 25.19 -13.74 18.88
C GLY A 355 23.91 -13.34 18.10
N ALA A 356 22.87 -12.87 18.80
CA ALA A 356 21.64 -12.39 18.17
C ALA A 356 21.88 -11.11 17.36
N VAL A 357 22.64 -10.16 17.91
CA VAL A 357 23.07 -8.95 17.19
C VAL A 357 23.89 -9.32 15.95
N PHE A 358 24.80 -10.29 16.06
CA PHE A 358 25.63 -10.73 14.93
C PHE A 358 24.80 -11.29 13.77
N ARG A 359 23.74 -12.04 14.08
CA ARG A 359 22.88 -12.68 13.07
C ARG A 359 21.71 -11.79 12.62
N ASN A 360 21.70 -10.51 13.00
CA ASN A 360 20.59 -9.59 12.76
C ASN A 360 19.23 -10.13 13.24
N ALA A 361 19.23 -10.79 14.41
CA ALA A 361 18.06 -11.49 14.93
C ALA A 361 17.16 -10.60 15.82
N LEU A 362 17.44 -9.30 15.94
CA LEU A 362 16.71 -8.35 16.78
C LEU A 362 16.15 -7.22 15.90
N ALA A 363 14.98 -6.70 16.26
CA ALA A 363 14.28 -5.70 15.47
C ALA A 363 14.92 -4.31 15.60
N ASP A 364 15.39 -3.98 16.81
CA ASP A 364 16.15 -2.77 17.11
C ASP A 364 17.14 -3.06 18.26
N PRO A 365 18.39 -3.47 17.95
CA PRO A 365 19.42 -3.70 18.95
C PRO A 365 19.74 -2.48 19.83
N ARG A 366 19.42 -1.26 19.38
CA ARG A 366 19.80 -0.01 20.09
C ARG A 366 19.04 0.15 21.40
N GLU A 367 17.90 -0.52 21.56
CA GLU A 367 17.15 -0.48 22.81
C GLU A 367 17.92 -1.04 24.01
N PHE A 368 18.93 -1.88 23.76
CA PHE A 368 19.76 -2.47 24.82
C PHE A 368 20.89 -1.53 25.28
N VAL A 369 21.17 -0.45 24.56
CA VAL A 369 22.27 0.48 24.87
C VAL A 369 22.23 0.98 26.32
N PRO A 370 21.10 1.48 26.86
CA PRO A 370 21.06 1.99 28.23
C PRO A 370 21.42 0.91 29.27
N VAL A 371 20.95 -0.31 29.08
CA VAL A 371 21.23 -1.43 30.00
C VAL A 371 22.69 -1.88 29.90
N LEU A 372 23.25 -1.88 28.69
CA LEU A 372 24.64 -2.26 28.48
C LEU A 372 25.60 -1.21 29.05
N GLU A 373 25.27 0.07 28.95
CA GLU A 373 26.03 1.16 29.59
C GLU A 373 26.03 1.03 31.11
N GLN A 374 24.87 0.72 31.69
CA GLN A 374 24.76 0.44 33.13
C GLN A 374 25.64 -0.75 33.54
N ILE A 375 25.64 -1.83 32.75
CA ILE A 375 26.47 -3.02 33.04
C ILE A 375 27.96 -2.68 32.92
N ALA A 376 28.37 -1.99 31.86
CA ALA A 376 29.76 -1.63 31.61
C ALA A 376 30.33 -0.72 32.72
N THR A 377 29.53 0.21 33.23
CA THR A 377 29.94 1.18 34.26
C THR A 377 29.82 0.67 35.69
N ASN A 378 29.19 -0.49 35.92
CA ASN A 378 29.03 -1.06 37.25
C ASN A 378 30.34 -1.68 37.77
N ASN A 379 31.05 -0.97 38.65
CA ASN A 379 32.31 -1.43 39.24
C ASN A 379 32.20 -2.70 40.10
N GLN A 380 30.99 -3.08 40.52
CA GLN A 380 30.75 -4.32 41.25
C GLN A 380 30.55 -5.53 40.32
N ALA A 381 30.34 -5.31 39.01
CA ALA A 381 30.19 -6.39 38.04
C ALA A 381 31.54 -7.04 37.68
N HIS A 382 31.49 -8.34 37.39
CA HIS A 382 32.67 -9.11 36.99
C HIS A 382 33.36 -8.50 35.74
N PRO A 383 34.71 -8.41 35.67
CA PRO A 383 35.41 -7.77 34.55
C PRO A 383 35.01 -8.28 33.16
N LEU A 384 34.87 -9.61 33.00
CA LEU A 384 34.45 -10.21 31.72
C LEU A 384 33.04 -9.79 31.27
N VAL A 385 32.13 -9.51 32.22
CA VAL A 385 30.77 -9.07 31.93
C VAL A 385 30.80 -7.62 31.40
N ARG A 386 31.62 -6.76 32.02
CA ARG A 386 31.82 -5.38 31.59
C ARG A 386 32.44 -5.30 30.20
N GLU A 387 33.53 -6.02 29.97
CA GLU A 387 34.23 -6.06 28.68
C GLU A 387 33.32 -6.56 27.54
N ARG A 388 32.45 -7.53 27.82
CA ARG A 388 31.47 -8.02 26.84
C ARG A 388 30.38 -6.97 26.55
N ALA A 389 29.88 -6.29 27.57
CA ALA A 389 28.92 -5.19 27.39
C ALA A 389 29.52 -4.04 26.57
N GLU A 390 30.78 -3.66 26.81
CA GLU A 390 31.51 -2.63 26.05
C GLU A 390 31.68 -3.01 24.57
N ARG A 391 32.10 -4.25 24.30
CA ARG A 391 32.20 -4.76 22.91
C ARG A 391 30.85 -4.73 22.20
N LEU A 392 29.79 -5.13 22.90
CA LEU A 392 28.45 -5.14 22.33
C LEU A 392 27.95 -3.72 22.04
N LEU A 393 28.20 -2.76 22.95
CA LEU A 393 27.93 -1.33 22.73
C LEU A 393 28.65 -0.78 21.51
N ALA A 394 29.96 -1.04 21.40
CA ALA A 394 30.75 -0.61 20.26
C ALA A 394 30.16 -1.13 18.95
N ARG A 395 29.72 -2.39 18.92
CA ARG A 395 29.11 -2.99 17.74
C ARG A 395 27.73 -2.43 17.41
N ILE A 396 26.86 -2.27 18.39
CA ILE A 396 25.52 -1.69 18.17
C ILE A 396 25.65 -0.25 17.64
N ARG A 397 26.64 0.51 18.11
CA ARG A 397 26.91 1.88 17.64
C ARG A 397 27.57 1.91 16.25
N ALA A 398 28.42 0.93 15.92
CA ALA A 398 29.10 0.85 14.63
C ALA A 398 28.22 0.29 13.49
N GLY A 399 27.22 -0.54 13.81
CA GLY A 399 26.26 -1.11 12.86
C GLY A 399 24.97 -0.31 12.72
N GLY A 400 24.98 0.96 13.14
CA GLY A 400 23.84 1.86 13.07
C GLY A 400 23.80 2.69 11.80
#